data_AF-A0AAU9C658-F1
#
_entry.id   AF-A0AAU9C658-F1
#
_cell.length_a   1.000
_cell.length_b   1.000
_cell.length_c   1.000
_cell.angle_alpha   90.00
_cell.angle_beta   90.00
_cell.angle_gamma   90.00
#
_symmetry.space_group_name_H-M   'P 1'
#
loop_
_entity.id
_entity.type
_entity.pdbx_description
1 polymer ?
#
loop_
_entity_poly.entity_id
_entity_poly.type
_entity_poly.pdbx_seq_one_letter_code
_entity_poly.pdbx_strand_id
1 'polypeptide(L)' 'MKEKNNFIRLPEVLERTGFCKAWIYRLISRNEFPSPIKIGDRAIGFVESEIDAWIDEKIYFSRNKAA' A
#
# COMPACT_ATOMS: atom_id res chain seq x y z
N MET A 1 8.82 20.22 -3.82
CA MET A 1 7.82 19.16 -4.07
C MET A 1 7.63 18.44 -2.75
N LYS A 2 6.44 18.49 -2.13
CA LYS A 2 6.24 17.87 -0.83
C LYS A 2 6.11 16.36 -1.04
N GLU A 3 7.09 15.59 -0.58
CA GLU A 3 6.91 14.17 -0.33
C GLU A 3 5.69 14.02 0.60
N LYS A 4 4.67 13.28 0.15
CA LYS A 4 3.47 13.03 0.93
C LYS A 4 3.82 12.00 2.01
N ASN A 5 4.44 12.48 3.08
CA ASN A 5 4.78 11.70 4.27
C ASN A 5 3.59 11.64 5.23
N ASN A 6 2.40 11.38 4.69
CA ASN A 6 1.21 11.13 5.48
C ASN A 6 1.10 9.64 5.74
N PHE A 7 0.70 9.28 6.95
CA PHE A 7 0.38 7.90 7.27
C PHE A 7 -1.10 7.66 7.08
N ILE A 8 -1.43 6.73 6.18
CA ILE A 8 -2.80 6.27 5.96
C ILE A 8 -3.07 5.01 6.77
N ARG A 9 -4.31 4.87 7.24
CA ARG A 9 -4.71 3.71 8.05
C ARG A 9 -5.16 2.56 7.15
N LEU A 10 -5.23 1.36 7.72
CA LEU A 10 -5.66 0.17 7.00
C LEU A 10 -7.00 0.35 6.25
N PRO A 11 -8.07 0.96 6.81
CA PRO A 11 -9.32 1.15 6.07
C PRO A 11 -9.14 1.94 4.76
N GLU A 12 -8.32 2.99 4.78
CA GLU A 12 -8.04 3.80 3.59
C GLU A 12 -7.21 3.02 2.56
N VAL A 13 -6.26 2.21 3.01
CA VAL A 13 -5.50 1.30 2.13
C VAL A 13 -6.42 0.30 1.42
N LEU A 14 -7.42 -0.24 2.14
CA LEU A 14 -8.40 -1.16 1.54
C LEU A 14 -9.24 -0.47 0.48
N GLU A 15 -9.67 0.76 0.73
CA GLU A 15 -10.43 1.56 -0.24
C GLU A 15 -9.61 1.89 -1.48
N ARG A 16 -8.36 2.34 -1.31
CA ARG A 16 -7.47 2.71 -2.44
C ARG A 16 -7.08 1.51 -3.30
N THR A 17 -6.79 0.36 -2.67
CA THR A 17 -6.28 -0.82 -3.38
C THR A 17 -7.38 -1.77 -3.84
N GLY A 18 -8.60 -1.63 -3.32
CA GLY A 18 -9.73 -2.53 -3.60
C GLY A 18 -9.57 -3.95 -3.04
N PHE A 19 -8.51 -4.22 -2.27
CA PHE A 19 -8.28 -5.54 -1.67
C PHE A 19 -8.96 -5.69 -0.32
N CYS A 20 -9.27 -6.94 0.03
CA CYS A 20 -9.71 -7.26 1.37
C CYS A 20 -8.51 -7.32 2.33
N LYS A 21 -8.80 -7.12 3.62
CA LYS A 21 -7.81 -7.12 4.71
C LYS A 21 -6.92 -8.36 4.72
N ALA A 22 -7.51 -9.54 4.52
CA ALA A 22 -6.77 -10.80 4.48
C ALA A 22 -5.76 -10.84 3.33
N TRP A 23 -6.11 -10.26 2.19
CA TRP A 23 -5.22 -10.23 1.03
C TRP A 23 -4.05 -9.27 1.24
N ILE A 24 -4.29 -8.09 1.82
CA ILE A 24 -3.21 -7.17 2.21
C ILE A 24 -2.21 -7.86 3.13
N TYR A 25 -2.66 -8.54 4.19
CA TYR A 25 -1.73 -9.27 5.06
C TYR A 25 -0.97 -10.40 4.35
N ARG A 26 -1.61 -11.08 3.38
CA ARG A 26 -0.92 -12.07 2.54
C ARG A 26 0.16 -11.43 1.69
N LEU A 27 -0.11 -10.28 1.08
CA LEU A 27 0.90 -9.57 0.28
C LEU A 27 2.04 -9.03 1.15
N ILE A 28 1.74 -8.51 2.34
CA ILE A 28 2.75 -8.12 3.33
C ILE A 28 3.62 -9.34 3.70
N SER A 29 3.01 -10.49 3.97
CA SER A 29 3.74 -11.74 4.26
C SER A 29 4.59 -12.24 3.09
N ARG A 30 4.24 -11.88 1.86
CA ARG A 30 5.01 -12.20 0.64
C ARG A 30 6.02 -11.11 0.27
N ASN A 31 6.11 -10.05 1.07
CA ASN A 31 6.94 -8.89 0.77
C ASN A 31 6.59 -8.20 -0.57
N GLU A 32 5.34 -8.37 -1.02
CA GLU A 32 4.79 -7.82 -2.27
C GLU A 32 3.96 -6.55 -2.05
N PHE A 33 3.89 -6.06 -0.80
CA PHE A 33 3.13 -4.87 -0.42
C PHE A 33 3.93 -4.04 0.60
N PRO A 34 3.77 -2.70 0.60
CA PRO A 34 4.43 -1.84 1.58
C PRO A 34 4.19 -2.30 3.02
N SER A 35 5.26 -2.35 3.80
CA SER A 35 5.19 -2.82 5.17
C SER A 35 4.49 -1.78 6.07
N PRO A 36 3.59 -2.21 6.98
CA PRO A 36 2.96 -1.29 7.90
C PRO A 36 4.00 -0.73 8.89
N ILE A 37 3.96 0.58 9.11
CA ILE A 37 4.75 1.27 10.11
C ILE A 37 3.94 1.34 11.41
N LYS A 38 4.60 1.00 12.52
CA LYS A 38 4.02 1.15 13.86
C LYS A 38 4.07 2.62 14.27
N ILE A 39 2.92 3.28 14.27
CA ILE A 39 2.75 4.69 14.67
C ILE A 39 2.59 4.80 16.18
N GLY A 40 2.04 3.78 16.83
CA GLY A 40 1.87 3.74 18.28
C GLY A 40 1.57 2.33 18.78
N ASP A 41 1.27 2.21 20.08
CA ASP A 41 1.12 0.92 20.75
C ASP A 41 0.08 0.00 20.10
N ARG A 42 -1.08 0.57 19.74
CA ARG A 42 -2.18 -0.13 19.04
C ARG A 42 -2.40 0.36 17.60
N ALA A 43 -1.50 1.19 17.10
CA ALA A 43 -1.69 1.96 15.88
C ALA A 43 -0.65 1.57 14.83
N ILE A 44 -1.11 0.97 13.74
CA ILE A 44 -0.34 0.81 12.50
C ILE A 44 -0.86 1.79 11.44
N GLY A 45 0.02 2.18 10.52
CA GLY A 45 -0.34 2.87 9.28
C GLY A 45 0.69 2.62 8.21
N PHE A 46 0.41 3.11 7.01
CA PHE A 46 1.21 2.92 5.81
C PHE A 46 1.60 4.28 5.27
N VAL A 47 2.77 4.40 4.66
CA VAL A 47 3.17 5.66 4.03
C VAL A 47 2.33 5.83 2.76
N GLU A 48 1.61 6.95 2.67
CA GLU A 48 0.77 7.28 1.52
C GLU A 48 1.56 7.15 0.20
N SER A 49 2.77 7.72 0.18
CA SER A 49 3.63 7.70 -1.02
C SER A 49 4.04 6.29 -1.44
N GLU A 50 4.27 5.36 -0.52
CA GLU A 50 4.59 3.96 -0.85
C GLU A 50 3.39 3.24 -1.45
N ILE A 51 2.18 3.54 -0.95
CA ILE A 51 0.94 2.93 -1.42
C ILE A 51 0.59 3.47 -2.82
N ASP A 52 0.73 4.77 -3.05
CA ASP A 52 0.56 5.38 -4.36
C ASP A 52 1.57 4.82 -5.37
N ALA A 53 2.84 4.70 -5.00
CA ALA A 53 3.87 4.09 -5.85
C ALA A 53 3.56 2.63 -6.18
N TRP A 54 3.07 1.86 -5.20
CA TRP A 54 2.66 0.47 -5.43
C TRP A 54 1.48 0.35 -6.39
N ILE A 55 0.49 1.25 -6.29
CA ILE A 55 -0.64 1.29 -7.21
C ILE A 55 -0.15 1.62 -8.63
N ASP A 56 0.72 2.61 -8.77
CA ASP A 56 1.31 2.99 -10.06
C ASP A 56 2.10 1.82 -10.66
N GLU A 57 2.89 1.12 -9.86
CA GLU A 57 3.60 -0.09 -10.26
C GLU A 57 2.64 -1.17 -10.77
N LYS A 58 1.51 -1.42 -10.09
CA LYS A 58 0.50 -2.38 -10.57
C LYS A 58 -0.16 -1.93 -11.87
N ILE A 59 -0.42 -0.63 -12.04
CA ILE A 59 -0.96 -0.07 -13.29
C ILE A 59 0.06 -0.24 -14.41
N TYR A 60 1.33 0.08 -14.15
CA TYR A 60 2.43 -0.08 -15.09
C TYR A 60 2.57 -1.53 -15.51
N PHE A 61 2.68 -2.48 -14.57
CA PHE A 61 2.75 -3.90 -14.91
C PHE A 61 1.51 -4.41 -15.65
N SER A 62 0.32 -3.91 -15.34
CA SER A 62 -0.91 -4.30 -16.03
C SER A 62 -0.94 -3.80 -17.48
N ARG A 63 -0.57 -2.53 -17.70
CA ARG A 63 -0.59 -1.88 -19.02
C ARG A 63 0.62 -2.22 -19.89
N ASN A 64 1.76 -2.50 -19.28
CA ASN A 64 3.02 -2.81 -19.95
C ASN A 64 3.28 -4.32 -20.08
N LYS A 65 2.33 -5.18 -19.69
CA LYS A 65 2.36 -6.63 -19.95
C LYS A 65 2.02 -7.03 -21.40
N ALA A 66 2.06 -6.07 -22.32
CA ALA A 66 1.75 -6.24 -23.74
C ALA A 66 2.92 -5.79 -24.63
N ALA A 67 4.15 -6.15 -24.25
CA ALA A 67 5.33 -6.08 -25.12
C ALA A 67 5.97 -7.48 -25.20
#